data_AF-A0A359KED7-F1
#
_entry.id   AF-A0A359KED7-F1
#
_cell.length_a   1.000
_cell.length_b   1.000
_cell.length_c   1.000
_cell.angle_alpha   90.00
_cell.angle_beta   90.00
_cell.angle_gamma   90.00
#
_symmetry.space_group_name_H-M   'P 1'
#
loop_
_entity.id
_entity.type
_entity.pdbx_description
1 polymer ?
#
loop_
_entity_poly.entity_id
_entity_poly.type
_entity_poly.pdbx_seq_one_letter_code
_entity_poly.pdbx_strand_id
1 'polypeptide(L)' 'MTTSSKKTLRVLGFMTGTSLDAVDMAVIETDGHDILSFG' A
#
# COMPACT_ATOMS: atom_id res chain seq x y z
N MET A 1 -9.92 -28.74 4.86
CA MET A 1 -9.28 -27.75 3.97
C MET A 1 -9.94 -26.41 4.19
N THR A 2 -9.38 -25.57 5.07
CA THR A 2 -9.91 -24.22 5.33
C THR A 2 -9.25 -23.26 4.35
N THR A 3 -9.98 -22.86 3.30
CA THR A 3 -9.57 -21.77 2.41
C THR A 3 -9.76 -20.45 3.16
N SER A 4 -8.74 -20.03 3.91
CA SER A 4 -8.67 -18.66 4.40
C SER A 4 -8.43 -17.76 3.18
N SER A 5 -9.49 -17.10 2.72
CA SER A 5 -9.40 -16.07 1.69
C SER A 5 -8.54 -14.94 2.25
N LYS A 6 -7.25 -14.92 1.89
CA LYS A 6 -6.31 -13.87 2.33
C LYS A 6 -6.82 -12.56 1.73
N LYS A 7 -7.39 -11.70 2.56
CA LYS A 7 -8.01 -10.45 2.12
C LYS A 7 -6.92 -9.51 1.63
N THR A 8 -6.88 -9.27 0.32
CA THR A 8 -6.03 -8.23 -0.26
C THR A 8 -6.62 -6.85 0.06
N LEU A 9 -5.78 -6.01 0.64
CA LEU A 9 -6.03 -4.62 0.97
C LEU A 9 -5.36 -3.75 -0.07
N ARG A 10 -6.07 -2.72 -0.53
CA ARG A 10 -5.52 -1.67 -1.38
C ARG A 10 -5.38 -0.41 -0.54
N VAL A 11 -4.15 0.10 -0.45
CA VAL A 11 -3.77 1.23 0.41
C VAL A 11 -3.09 2.31 -0.41
N LEU A 12 -3.31 3.56 -0.02
CA LEU A 12 -2.73 4.74 -0.65
C LEU A 12 -1.79 5.41 0.36
N GLY A 13 -0.50 5.44 0.04
CA GLY A 13 0.53 6.09 0.83
C GLY A 13 0.80 7.50 0.31
N PHE A 14 1.06 8.41 1.24
CA PHE A 14 1.45 9.79 0.95
C PHE A 14 2.75 10.10 1.67
N MET A 15 3.69 10.74 0.98
CA MET A 15 4.92 11.26 1.57
C MET A 15 5.06 12.73 1.18
N THR A 16 5.44 13.57 2.14
CA THR A 16 5.86 14.95 1.85
C THR A 16 7.31 15.13 2.29
N GLY A 17 8.11 15.69 1.40
CA GLY A 17 9.49 16.05 1.71
C GLY A 17 9.54 17.22 2.69
N THR A 18 10.66 17.38 3.40
CA THR A 18 10.89 18.53 4.29
C THR A 18 10.96 19.87 3.55
N SER A 19 11.08 19.85 2.23
CA SER A 19 11.02 21.04 1.39
C SER A 19 9.59 21.60 1.21
N LEU A 20 8.55 20.80 1.51
CA LEU A 20 7.13 21.18 1.48
C LEU A 20 6.58 21.62 0.11
N ASP A 21 7.28 21.29 -0.98
CA ASP A 21 6.92 21.75 -2.33
C ASP A 21 5.93 20.82 -3.04
N ALA A 22 5.87 19.55 -2.63
CA ALA A 22 5.08 18.51 -3.28
C ALA A 22 4.68 17.38 -2.32
N VAL A 23 3.71 16.57 -2.77
CA VAL A 23 3.26 15.35 -2.11
C VAL A 23 3.39 14.19 -3.10
N ASP A 24 4.18 13.20 -2.74
CA ASP A 24 4.31 11.95 -3.47
C ASP A 24 3.19 10.99 -3.06
N MET A 25 2.69 10.23 -4.03
CA MET A 25 1.61 9.25 -3.83
C MET A 25 2.02 7.90 -4.39
N ALA A 26 1.69 6.83 -3.67
CA ALA A 26 1.88 5.46 -4.12
C ALA A 26 0.69 4.58 -3.74
N VAL A 27 0.21 3.77 -4.69
CA VAL A 27 -0.82 2.75 -4.42
C VAL A 27 -0.13 1.40 -4.24
N ILE A 28 -0.53 0.70 -3.19
CA ILE A 28 0.05 -0.59 -2.81
C ILE A 28 -1.09 -1.59 -2.56
N GLU A 29 -0.88 -2.82 -3.00
CA GLU A 29 -1.70 -3.96 -2.61
C GLU A 29 -0.94 -4.81 -1.59
N THR A 30 -1.57 -5.14 -0.47
CA THR A 30 -0.95 -5.90 0.63
C THR A 30 -1.98 -6.83 1.28
N ASP A 31 -1.52 -7.90 1.91
CA ASP A 31 -2.34 -8.72 2.80
C ASP A 31 -2.22 -8.31 4.29
N GLY A 32 -1.51 -7.22 4.56
CA GLY A 32 -1.22 -6.71 5.90
C GLY A 32 0.10 -7.19 6.49
N HIS A 33 0.85 -8.05 5.81
CA HIS A 33 2.23 -8.42 6.17
C HIS A 33 3.19 -8.17 5.02
N ASP A 34 2.82 -8.58 3.81
CA ASP A 34 3.66 -8.50 2.62
C ASP A 34 3.07 -7.53 1.59
N ILE A 35 3.94 -6.90 0.80
CA ILE A 35 3.53 -6.13 -0.38
C ILE A 35 3.35 -7.11 -1.53
N LEU A 36 2.15 -7.12 -2.11
CA LEU A 36 1.77 -7.98 -3.22
C LEU A 36 1.91 -7.29 -4.58
N SER A 37 1.67 -5.97 -4.62
CA SER A 37 1.81 -5.15 -5.83
C SER A 37 2.07 -3.68 -5.49
N PHE A 38 2.75 -2.97 -6.39
CA PHE A 38 3.07 -1.55 -6.29
C PHE A 38 2.83 -0.86 -7.65
N GLY A 39 2.11 0.26 -7.64
CA GLY A 39 1.78 1.04 -8.84
C GLY A 39 0.72 2.10 -8.60
#